data_AF-A0AA42CS62-F1
#
_entry.id   AF-A0AA42CS62-F1
#
_cell.length_a   1.000
_cell.length_b   1.000
_cell.length_c   1.000
_cell.angle_alpha   90.00
_cell.angle_beta   90.00
_cell.angle_gamma   90.00
#
_symmetry.space_group_name_H-M   'P 1'
#
loop_
_entity.id
_entity.type
_entity.pdbx_description
1 polymer ?
#
loop_
_entity_poly.entity_id
_entity_poly.type
_entity_poly.pdbx_seq_one_letter_code
_entity_poly.pdbx_strand_id
1 'polypeptide(L)' 'MRSKVELDPDLSPNHAWRHSWITYAEAAGIAKRFSNRITGHNSSKDASDGYVAGLVSMLAVEMRKFPPYNID' A
#
# COMPACT_ATOMS: atom_id res chain seq x y z
N MET A 1 -10.38 0.10 25.70
CA MET A 1 -9.87 1.45 25.38
C MET A 1 -8.56 1.27 24.61
N ARG A 2 -8.40 1.88 23.42
CA ARG A 2 -7.13 1.81 22.67
C ARG A 2 -6.14 2.77 23.33
N SER A 3 -4.98 2.28 23.76
CA SER A 3 -3.88 3.12 24.24
C SER A 3 -3.11 3.67 23.04
N LYS A 4 -2.82 4.98 23.06
CA LYS A 4 -1.96 5.63 22.07
C LYS A 4 -0.55 5.64 22.62
N VAL A 5 0.41 5.18 21.83
CA VAL A 5 1.85 5.28 22.14
C VAL A 5 2.34 6.62 21.59
N GLU A 6 3.08 7.38 22.39
CA GLU A 6 3.80 8.56 21.89
C GLU A 6 5.11 8.10 21.28
N LEU A 7 5.36 8.55 20.05
CA LEU A 7 6.55 8.24 19.30
C LEU A 7 7.46 9.47 19.28
N ASP A 8 8.76 9.25 19.08
CA ASP A 8 9.68 10.32 18.74
C ASP A 8 9.13 11.14 17.54
N PRO A 9 9.12 12.49 17.59
CA PRO A 9 8.63 13.33 16.50
C PRO A 9 9.25 13.04 15.13
N ASP A 10 10.51 12.59 15.10
CA ASP A 10 11.23 12.26 13.86
C ASP A 10 10.88 10.85 13.34
N LEU A 11 10.19 10.04 14.15
CA LEU A 11 9.73 8.71 13.74
C LEU A 11 8.33 8.78 13.12
N SER A 12 8.25 8.34 11.87
CA SER A 12 6.98 8.10 11.17
C SER A 12 6.88 6.64 10.73
N PRO A 13 6.59 5.68 11.63
CA PRO A 13 6.57 4.25 11.32
C PRO A 13 5.59 3.91 10.21
N ASN A 14 4.42 4.54 10.19
CA ASN A 14 3.42 4.34 9.15
C ASN A 14 3.92 4.82 7.77
N HIS A 15 4.74 5.89 7.74
CA HIS A 15 5.33 6.40 6.50
C HIS A 15 6.45 5.49 6.00
N ALA A 16 7.35 5.06 6.90
CA ALA A 16 8.43 4.13 6.59
C ALA A 16 7.88 2.79 6.08
N TRP A 17 6.90 2.22 6.79
CA TRP A 17 6.25 0.97 6.39
C TRP A 17 5.57 1.10 5.03
N ARG A 18 4.88 2.21 4.75
CA ARG A 18 4.29 2.46 3.44
C ARG A 18 5.33 2.48 2.33
N HIS A 19 6.48 3.13 2.53
CA HIS A 19 7.56 3.13 1.54
C HIS A 19 8.11 1.74 1.30
N SER A 20 8.40 0.99 2.38
CA SER A 20 8.85 -0.41 2.27
C SER A 20 7.83 -1.25 1.49
N TRP A 21 6.55 -1.11 1.81
CA TRP A 21 5.49 -1.82 1.11
C TRP A 21 5.44 -1.48 -0.39
N ILE A 22 5.55 -0.19 -0.75
CA ILE A 22 5.57 0.25 -2.16
C ILE A 22 6.77 -0.34 -2.91
N THR A 23 7.96 -0.33 -2.29
CA THR A 23 9.18 -0.92 -2.88
C THR A 23 9.00 -2.41 -3.18
N TYR A 24 8.45 -3.18 -2.24
CA TYR A 24 8.21 -4.61 -2.48
C TYR A 24 7.06 -4.83 -3.47
N ALA A 25 6.04 -3.97 -3.50
CA ALA A 25 4.96 -4.04 -4.48
C ALA A 25 5.49 -3.88 -5.91
N GLU A 26 6.45 -2.97 -6.11
CA GLU A 26 7.14 -2.80 -7.39
C GLU A 26 7.92 -4.05 -7.78
N ALA A 27 8.70 -4.61 -6.85
CA ALA A 27 9.43 -5.87 -7.06
C ALA A 27 8.50 -7.06 -7.39
N ALA A 28 7.28 -7.08 -6.84
CA ALA A 28 6.26 -8.09 -7.09
C ALA A 28 5.44 -7.85 -8.37
N GLY A 29 5.71 -6.79 -9.14
CA GLY A 29 4.99 -6.48 -10.37
C GLY A 29 3.57 -5.95 -10.14
N ILE A 30 3.32 -5.32 -8.98
CA ILE A 30 2.08 -4.59 -8.70
C ILE A 30 2.20 -3.20 -9.33
N ALA A 31 1.28 -2.86 -10.23
CA ALA A 31 1.31 -1.56 -10.90
C ALA A 31 1.12 -0.41 -9.90
N LYS A 32 1.80 0.71 -10.13
CA LYS A 32 1.80 1.90 -9.26
C LYS A 32 0.40 2.37 -8.85
N ARG A 33 -0.58 2.34 -9.78
CA ARG A 33 -1.98 2.70 -9.49
C ARG A 33 -2.61 1.84 -8.39
N PHE A 34 -2.35 0.53 -8.39
CA PHE A 34 -2.84 -0.39 -7.36
C PHE A 34 -2.08 -0.22 -6.07
N SER A 35 -0.76 -0.06 -6.15
CA SER A 35 0.10 0.22 -4.99
C SER A 35 -0.32 1.48 -4.23
N ASN A 36 -0.56 2.58 -4.96
CA ASN A 36 -1.10 3.82 -4.41
C ASN A 36 -2.49 3.64 -3.80
N ARG A 37 -3.38 2.93 -4.50
CA ARG A 37 -4.75 2.70 -4.02
C ARG A 37 -4.79 1.87 -2.74
N ILE A 38 -3.98 0.81 -2.64
CA ILE A 38 -3.88 -0.06 -1.46
C ILE A 38 -3.35 0.71 -0.25
N THR A 39 -2.37 1.60 -0.46
CA THR A 39 -1.76 2.38 0.63
C THR A 39 -2.45 3.71 0.92
N GLY A 40 -3.54 4.02 0.22
CA GLY A 40 -4.22 5.32 0.33
C GLY A 40 -3.34 6.51 -0.06
N HIS A 41 -2.32 6.29 -0.91
CA HIS A 41 -1.47 7.34 -1.44
C HIS A 41 -2.27 8.17 -2.46
N ASN A 42 -2.11 9.50 -2.43
CA ASN A 42 -2.93 10.43 -3.21
C ASN A 42 -2.87 10.08 -4.72
N SER A 43 -4.01 9.61 -5.24
CA SER A 43 -4.10 8.97 -6.56
C SER A 43 -4.42 9.94 -7.69
N SER A 44 -4.66 11.22 -7.44
CA SER A 44 -5.11 12.15 -8.46
C SER A 44 -3.94 12.83 -9.15
N LYS A 45 -3.39 12.21 -10.21
CA LYS A 45 -2.46 12.89 -11.13
C LYS A 45 -3.07 13.13 -12.50
N ASP A 46 -3.96 12.25 -12.99
CA ASP A 46 -4.69 12.44 -14.24
C ASP A 46 -6.08 11.76 -14.27
N ALA A 47 -6.82 11.95 -15.37
CA ALA A 47 -8.19 11.44 -15.54
C ALA A 47 -8.29 9.90 -15.51
N SER A 48 -7.20 9.19 -15.84
CA SER A 48 -7.20 7.72 -15.88
C SER A 48 -7.28 7.08 -14.49
N ASP A 49 -6.80 7.79 -13.47
CA ASP A 49 -6.89 7.39 -12.06
C ASP A 49 -8.34 7.38 -11.54
N GLY A 50 -9.27 8.06 -12.23
CA GLY A 50 -10.70 8.11 -11.89
C GLY A 50 -11.55 6.98 -12.51
N TYR A 51 -11.12 6.37 -13.63
CA TYR A 51 -11.94 5.38 -14.35
C TYR A 51 -11.95 4.00 -13.68
N VAL A 52 -10.91 3.67 -12.92
CA VAL A 52 -10.84 2.41 -12.19
C VAL A 52 -10.93 2.73 -10.71
N ALA A 53 -12.16 2.87 -10.22
CA ALA A 53 -12.43 2.67 -8.80
C ALA A 53 -12.08 1.21 -8.52
N GLY A 54 -10.79 0.92 -8.28
CA GLY A 54 -10.24 -0.42 -8.16
C GLY A 54 -11.10 -1.22 -7.20
N LEU A 55 -11.93 -2.10 -7.75
CA LEU A 55 -12.83 -2.92 -6.96
C LEU A 55 -11.97 -3.64 -5.93
N VAL A 56 -12.46 -3.78 -4.70
CA VAL A 56 -11.72 -4.46 -3.63
C VAL A 56 -11.22 -5.84 -4.08
N SER A 57 -11.98 -6.52 -4.95
CA SER A 57 -11.59 -7.77 -5.60
C SER A 57 -10.34 -7.65 -6.48
N MET A 58 -10.20 -6.58 -7.27
CA MET A 58 -9.01 -6.33 -8.08
C MET A 58 -7.77 -6.06 -7.21
N LEU A 59 -7.93 -5.27 -6.15
CA LEU A 59 -6.84 -5.01 -5.20
C LEU A 59 -6.40 -6.32 -4.53
N ALA A 60 -7.35 -7.17 -4.15
CA ALA A 60 -7.06 -8.48 -3.56
C ALA A 60 -6.29 -9.40 -4.52
N VAL A 61 -6.61 -9.38 -5.83
CA VAL A 61 -5.86 -10.16 -6.84
C VAL A 61 -4.41 -9.67 -6.93
N GLU A 62 -4.19 -8.36 -6.99
CA GLU A 62 -2.84 -7.77 -7.05
C GLU A 62 -2.04 -8.08 -5.78
N MET A 63 -2.66 -8.02 -4.60
CA MET A 63 -1.98 -8.33 -3.33
C MET A 63 -1.50 -9.78 -3.24
N ARG A 64 -2.08 -10.73 -3.99
CA ARG A 64 -1.61 -12.13 -4.03
C ARG A 64 -0.27 -12.30 -4.77
N LYS A 65 0.23 -11.26 -5.45
CA LYS A 65 1.56 -11.29 -6.06
C LYS A 65 2.68 -11.24 -5.02
N PHE A 66 2.40 -10.77 -3.81
CA PHE A 66 3.35 -10.92 -2.72
C PHE A 66 3.56 -12.39 -2.40
N PRO A 67 4.82 -12.82 -2.14
CA PRO A 67 5.07 -14.17 -1.69
C PRO A 67 4.31 -14.41 -0.37
N PRO A 68 3.73 -15.61 -0.16
CA PRO A 68 3.15 -15.95 1.12
C PRO A 68 4.24 -15.82 2.19
N TYR A 69 3.91 -15.19 3.31
CA TYR A 69 4.81 -15.19 4.46
C TYR A 69 4.77 -16.60 5.06
N ASN A 70 5.92 -17.26 5.19
CA ASN A 70 6.05 -18.48 5.98
C ASN A 70 6.53 -18.04 7.37
N ILE A 71 5.73 -18.35 8.41
CA ILE A 71 6.21 -18.28 9.80
C ILE A 71 6.39 -19.72 10.20
N ASP A 72 7.63 -20.17 10.21
CA ASP A 72 8.01 -21.43 10.85
C ASP A 72 7.92 -21.31 12.38
#